data_AF-A0A0A8EYR0-F1
#
_entry.id   AF-A0A0A8EYR0-F1
#
_cell.length_a   1.000
_cell.length_b   1.000
_cell.length_c   1.000
_cell.angle_alpha   90.00
_cell.angle_beta   90.00
_cell.angle_gamma   90.00
#
_symmetry.space_group_name_H-M   'P 1'
#
loop_
_entity.id
_entity.type
_entity.pdbx_description
1 polymer ?
#
loop_
_entity_poly.entity_id
_entity_poly.type
_entity_poly.pdbx_seq_one_letter_code
_entity_poly.pdbx_strand_id
1 'polypeptide(L)'
;MASVAGRGALHGVYLRQGPTLPKAVRDLIPLSLAKDPQVTAKLLTGAVIAALYRDHNILTFFGSNQRIALIVSPPLVAGEEEVQIFLRALDDVLSRGVRRLLTDFVREKVSAAKAVR
;
A
#
# COMPACT_ATOMS: atom_id res chain seq x y z
N MET A 1 -14.98 30.89 4.04
CA MET A 1 -14.03 31.00 2.91
C MET A 1 -12.80 30.21 3.29
N ALA A 2 -12.48 29.12 2.58
CA ALA A 2 -11.26 28.36 2.81
C ALA A 2 -10.13 29.00 1.98
N SER A 3 -9.11 29.55 2.65
CA SER A 3 -7.86 29.96 1.98
C SER A 3 -6.92 28.76 1.97
N VAL A 4 -6.41 28.42 0.79
CA VAL A 4 -5.49 27.29 0.60
C VAL A 4 -4.14 27.86 0.22
N ALA A 5 -3.11 27.62 1.05
CA ALA A 5 -1.73 27.93 0.74
C ALA A 5 -0.90 26.64 0.85
N GLY A 6 -0.42 26.08 -0.28
CA GLY A 6 0.41 24.87 -0.27
C GLY A 6 0.64 24.22 -1.63
N ARG A 7 1.77 23.52 -1.79
CA ARG A 7 2.26 22.83 -3.03
C ARG A 7 1.48 21.53 -3.38
N GLY A 8 0.20 21.46 -3.05
CA GLY A 8 -0.64 20.26 -3.16
C GLY A 8 -0.59 19.37 -1.90
N ALA A 9 -1.63 18.57 -1.69
CA ALA A 9 -1.79 17.67 -0.54
C ALA A 9 -1.32 16.22 -0.84
N LEU A 10 -0.51 16.02 -1.90
CA LEU A 10 -0.13 14.70 -2.36
C LEU A 10 1.22 14.31 -1.74
N HIS A 11 1.18 13.36 -0.80
CA HIS A 11 2.34 12.90 -0.04
C HIS A 11 2.74 11.49 -0.46
N GLY A 12 4.03 11.29 -0.76
CA GLY A 12 4.59 10.00 -1.14
C GLY A 12 5.45 9.40 -0.03
N VAL A 13 5.15 8.17 0.39
CA VAL A 13 5.95 7.38 1.34
C VAL A 13 6.62 6.23 0.59
N TYR A 14 7.95 6.20 0.59
CA TYR A 14 8.71 5.11 -0.03
C TYR A 14 8.95 3.99 0.97
N LEU A 15 8.30 2.85 0.74
CA LEU A 15 8.49 1.67 1.56
C LEU A 15 9.72 0.89 1.05
N ARG A 16 10.79 0.86 1.85
CA ARG A 16 11.95 0.01 1.57
C ARG A 16 11.81 -1.31 2.30
N GLN A 17 11.99 -2.41 1.56
CA GLN A 17 12.17 -3.72 2.18
C GLN A 17 13.64 -4.00 2.48
N GLY A 18 13.86 -4.85 3.48
CA GLY A 18 15.07 -5.68 3.56
C GLY A 18 15.16 -6.66 2.38
N PRO A 19 16.30 -7.35 2.22
CA PRO A 19 16.77 -7.86 0.93
C PRO A 19 15.96 -9.01 0.28
N THR A 20 14.89 -9.54 0.88
CA THR A 20 14.35 -10.84 0.42
C THR A 20 12.86 -11.02 0.71
N LEU A 21 12.02 -11.05 -0.34
CA LEU A 21 10.62 -11.50 -0.26
C LEU A 21 10.53 -12.95 0.25
N PRO A 22 9.54 -13.32 1.09
CA PRO A 22 9.32 -14.70 1.49
C PRO A 22 9.09 -15.63 0.30
N LYS A 23 9.61 -16.87 0.35
CA LYS A 23 9.50 -17.85 -0.76
C LYS A 23 8.05 -18.10 -1.19
N ALA A 24 7.15 -18.28 -0.22
CA ALA A 24 5.71 -18.50 -0.48
C ALA A 24 5.06 -17.36 -1.28
N VAL A 25 5.54 -16.12 -1.10
CA VAL A 25 5.06 -14.97 -1.88
C VAL A 25 5.60 -15.05 -3.30
N ARG A 26 6.89 -15.38 -3.47
CA ARG A 26 7.53 -15.49 -4.80
C ARG A 26 6.88 -16.54 -5.68
N ASP A 27 6.54 -17.69 -5.10
CA ASP A 27 5.99 -18.82 -5.83
C ASP A 27 4.58 -18.53 -6.38
N LEU A 28 3.87 -17.53 -5.81
CA LEU A 28 2.58 -17.08 -6.32
C LEU A 28 2.67 -15.95 -7.35
N ILE A 29 3.83 -15.31 -7.51
CA ILE A 29 3.99 -14.23 -8.49
C ILE A 29 3.95 -14.85 -9.89
N PRO A 30 3.02 -14.43 -10.77
CA PRO A 30 3.02 -14.84 -12.16
C PRO A 30 4.38 -14.58 -12.82
N LEU A 31 4.85 -15.51 -13.64
CA LEU A 31 6.13 -15.37 -14.39
C LEU A 31 6.23 -14.07 -15.20
N SER A 32 5.10 -13.52 -15.65
CA SER A 32 5.02 -12.22 -16.33
C SER A 32 5.37 -11.04 -15.42
N LEU A 33 5.02 -11.10 -14.12
CA LEU A 33 5.32 -10.08 -13.12
C LEU A 33 6.72 -10.27 -12.50
N ALA A 34 7.27 -11.49 -12.53
CA ALA A 34 8.60 -11.77 -12.01
C ALA A 34 9.74 -11.03 -12.77
N LYS A 35 9.48 -10.62 -14.02
CA LYS A 35 10.42 -9.82 -14.83
C LYS A 35 10.42 -8.33 -14.49
N ASP A 36 9.45 -7.86 -13.71
CA ASP A 36 9.36 -6.45 -13.32
C ASP A 36 10.34 -6.14 -12.18
N PRO A 37 11.35 -5.26 -12.38
CA PRO A 37 12.30 -4.92 -11.33
C PRO A 37 11.65 -4.25 -10.11
N GLN A 38 10.44 -3.70 -10.27
CA GLN A 38 9.68 -3.04 -9.21
C GLN A 38 8.64 -3.98 -8.56
N VAL A 39 8.57 -5.26 -8.94
CA VAL A 39 7.54 -6.19 -8.45
C VAL A 39 7.47 -6.25 -6.93
N THR A 40 8.61 -6.29 -6.24
CA THR A 40 8.69 -6.29 -4.77
C THR A 40 8.09 -5.04 -4.17
N ALA A 41 8.41 -3.86 -4.74
CA ALA A 41 7.89 -2.59 -4.27
C ALA A 41 6.38 -2.47 -4.54
N LYS A 42 5.91 -2.91 -5.71
CA LYS A 42 4.48 -2.95 -6.07
C LYS A 42 3.70 -3.87 -5.12
N LEU A 43 4.23 -5.06 -4.82
CA LEU A 43 3.57 -6.01 -3.92
C LEU A 43 3.53 -5.49 -2.48
N LEU A 44 4.63 -4.93 -1.98
CA LEU A 44 4.62 -4.36 -0.64
C LEU A 44 3.63 -3.20 -0.54
N THR A 45 3.76 -2.23 -1.43
CA THR A 45 2.92 -1.03 -1.40
C THR A 45 1.45 -1.42 -1.61
N GLY A 46 1.18 -2.36 -2.53
CA GLY A 46 -0.15 -2.93 -2.72
C GLY A 46 -0.71 -3.63 -1.48
N ALA A 47 0.11 -4.39 -0.75
CA ALA A 47 -0.29 -5.05 0.49
C ALA A 47 -0.64 -4.04 1.60
N VAL A 48 0.14 -2.95 1.72
CA VAL A 48 -0.14 -1.86 2.67
C VAL A 48 -1.42 -1.11 2.27
N ILE A 49 -1.60 -0.77 0.99
CA ILE A 49 -2.83 -0.14 0.49
C ILE A 49 -4.06 -1.00 0.79
N ALA A 50 -3.99 -2.31 0.51
CA ALA A 50 -5.10 -3.22 0.74
C ALA A 50 -5.43 -3.34 2.23
N ALA A 51 -4.42 -3.40 3.11
CA ALA A 51 -4.64 -3.44 4.56
C ALA A 51 -5.23 -2.13 5.10
N LEU A 52 -4.74 -0.98 4.67
CA LEU A 52 -5.30 0.33 5.04
C LEU A 52 -6.77 0.45 4.63
N TYR A 53 -7.12 -0.02 3.44
CA TYR A 53 -8.49 0.01 2.97
C TYR A 53 -9.38 -0.98 3.73
N ARG A 54 -8.97 -2.26 3.79
CA ARG A 54 -9.78 -3.33 4.38
C ARG A 54 -10.01 -3.14 5.88
N ASP A 55 -8.97 -2.72 6.60
CA ASP A 55 -8.97 -2.74 8.06
C ASP A 55 -9.28 -1.35 8.66
N HIS A 56 -9.07 -0.27 7.89
CA HIS A 56 -9.27 1.11 8.37
C HIS A 56 -10.12 1.98 7.44
N ASN A 57 -10.64 1.47 6.32
CA ASN A 57 -11.39 2.22 5.31
C ASN A 57 -10.65 3.43 4.73
N ILE A 58 -9.32 3.37 4.69
CA ILE A 58 -8.48 4.46 4.17
C ILE A 58 -8.05 4.14 2.75
N LEU A 59 -8.46 5.00 1.80
CA LEU A 59 -8.07 4.87 0.40
C LEU A 59 -6.70 5.52 0.15
N THR A 60 -5.78 4.73 -0.35
CA THR A 60 -4.45 5.14 -0.82
C THR A 60 -4.13 4.46 -2.14
N PHE A 61 -3.10 4.89 -2.85
CA PHE A 61 -2.72 4.30 -4.13
C PHE A 61 -1.22 4.38 -4.38
N PHE A 62 -0.74 3.81 -5.48
CA PHE A 62 0.59 4.11 -6.02
C PHE A 62 0.46 4.43 -7.51
N GLY A 63 1.33 5.31 -8.01
CA GLY A 63 1.49 5.53 -9.45
C GLY A 63 2.47 4.55 -10.07
N SER A 64 2.33 4.26 -11.36
CA SER A 64 3.28 3.44 -12.11
C SER A 64 4.47 4.26 -12.64
N ASN A 65 5.13 4.99 -11.73
CA ASN A 65 6.27 5.86 -12.03
C ASN A 65 7.60 5.10 -11.92
N GLN A 66 8.73 5.81 -12.09
CA GLN A 66 10.08 5.25 -11.96
C GLN A 66 10.35 4.60 -10.59
N ARG A 67 9.61 5.02 -9.54
CA ARG A 67 9.65 4.45 -8.20
C ARG A 67 8.23 4.30 -7.67
N ILE A 68 7.98 3.21 -6.94
CA ILE A 68 6.70 2.96 -6.28
C ILE A 68 6.70 3.65 -4.91
N ALA A 69 5.83 4.64 -4.73
CA ALA A 69 5.52 5.25 -3.45
C ALA A 69 4.07 4.93 -3.06
N LEU A 70 3.84 4.71 -1.77
CA LEU A 70 2.50 4.82 -1.20
C LEU A 70 2.09 6.29 -1.27
N ILE A 71 1.05 6.60 -2.03
CA ILE A 71 0.51 7.95 -2.19
C ILE A 71 -0.68 8.11 -1.25
N VAL A 72 -0.59 9.17 -0.43
CA VAL A 72 -1.63 9.66 0.46
C VAL A 72 -2.04 11.03 -0.06
N SER A 73 -3.33 11.18 -0.39
CA SER A 73 -3.87 12.39 -1.00
C SER A 73 -5.16 12.78 -0.30
N PRO A 74 -5.10 13.27 0.95
CA PRO A 74 -6.28 13.72 1.68
C PRO A 74 -6.94 14.91 0.96
N PRO A 75 -8.25 15.13 1.18
CA PRO A 75 -8.93 16.32 0.67
C PRO A 75 -8.38 17.59 1.34
N LEU A 76 -8.52 18.73 0.68
CA LEU A 76 -8.03 20.03 1.19
C LEU A 76 -8.65 20.47 2.52
N VAL A 77 -9.79 19.89 2.88
CA VAL A 77 -10.50 20.17 4.13
C VAL A 77 -10.03 19.30 5.29
N ALA A 78 -9.23 18.25 5.03
CA ALA A 78 -8.68 17.41 6.08
C ALA A 78 -7.72 18.22 6.95
N GLY A 79 -7.87 18.08 8.27
CA GLY A 79 -7.03 18.75 9.26
C GLY A 79 -6.19 17.75 10.06
N GLU A 80 -5.75 18.20 11.23
CA GLU A 80 -4.90 17.41 12.13
C GLU A 80 -5.56 16.08 12.54
N GLU A 81 -6.88 16.07 12.76
CA GLU A 81 -7.59 14.87 13.18
C GLU A 81 -7.53 13.75 12.13
N GLU A 82 -7.83 14.06 10.86
CA GLU A 82 -7.74 13.07 9.78
C GLU A 82 -6.29 12.60 9.57
N VAL A 83 -5.31 13.49 9.74
CA VAL A 83 -3.89 13.13 9.69
C VAL A 83 -3.55 12.14 10.80
N GLN A 84 -4.02 12.38 12.03
CA GLN A 84 -3.78 11.47 13.16
C GLN A 84 -4.46 10.11 12.96
N ILE A 85 -5.68 10.08 12.40
CA ILE A 85 -6.37 8.83 12.04
C ILE A 85 -5.52 8.04 11.03
N PHE A 86 -5.03 8.71 9.98
CA PHE A 86 -4.17 8.08 8.98
C PHE A 86 -2.87 7.54 9.59
N LEU A 87 -2.18 8.35 10.41
CA LEU A 87 -0.90 7.95 11.01
C LEU A 87 -1.06 6.76 11.95
N ARG A 88 -2.12 6.71 12.76
CA ARG A 88 -2.42 5.56 13.64
C ARG A 88 -2.74 4.30 12.84
N ALA A 89 -3.53 4.42 11.78
CA ALA A 89 -3.83 3.29 10.90
C ALA A 89 -2.59 2.80 10.16
N LEU A 90 -1.75 3.70 9.68
CA LEU A 90 -0.49 3.35 9.03
C LEU A 90 0.46 2.65 10.00
N ASP A 91 0.59 3.14 11.24
CA ASP A 91 1.40 2.49 12.28
C ASP A 91 0.88 1.10 12.61
N ASP A 92 -0.43 0.93 12.85
CA ASP A 92 -1.05 -0.38 13.08
C ASP A 92 -0.76 -1.36 11.92
N VAL A 93 -0.97 -0.93 10.67
CA VAL A 93 -0.69 -1.75 9.49
C VAL A 93 0.78 -2.13 9.41
N LEU A 94 1.71 -1.18 9.55
CA LEU A 94 3.14 -1.43 9.42
C LEU A 94 3.69 -2.29 10.58
N SER A 95 3.14 -2.16 11.79
CA SER A 95 3.54 -2.92 12.98
C SER A 95 3.36 -4.45 12.83
N ARG A 96 2.43 -4.87 11.97
CA ARG A 96 2.17 -6.29 11.66
C ARG A 96 3.35 -6.97 10.96
N GLY A 97 4.22 -6.18 10.35
CA GLY A 97 5.42 -6.63 9.66
C GLY A 97 5.16 -7.16 8.25
N VAL A 98 6.20 -7.07 7.43
CA VAL A 98 6.16 -7.37 5.99
C VAL A 98 5.64 -8.77 5.68
N ARG A 99 6.03 -9.78 6.47
CA ARG A 99 5.65 -11.17 6.20
C ARG A 99 4.13 -11.36 6.26
N ARG A 100 3.49 -10.88 7.34
CA ARG A 100 2.05 -10.99 7.55
C ARG A 100 1.28 -10.22 6.48
N LEU A 101 1.66 -8.97 6.23
CA LEU A 101 1.04 -8.12 5.20
C LEU A 101 1.04 -8.78 3.82
N LEU A 102 2.18 -9.33 3.39
CA LEU A 102 2.28 -9.99 2.10
C LEU A 102 1.46 -11.29 2.04
N THR A 103 1.47 -12.10 3.09
CA THR A 103 0.67 -13.34 3.15
C THR A 103 -0.82 -13.06 3.10
N ASP A 104 -1.29 -12.07 3.86
CA ASP A 104 -2.71 -11.68 3.89
C ASP A 104 -3.15 -11.13 2.53
N PHE A 105 -2.34 -10.26 1.91
CA PHE A 105 -2.60 -9.72 0.59
C PHE A 105 -2.70 -10.80 -0.50
N VAL A 106 -1.75 -11.74 -0.49
CA VAL A 106 -1.75 -12.90 -1.39
C VAL A 106 -3.02 -13.73 -1.22
N ARG A 107 -3.39 -14.06 0.03
CA ARG A 107 -4.59 -14.86 0.33
C ARG A 107 -5.84 -14.19 -0.22
N GLU A 108 -5.94 -12.87 -0.07
CA GLU A 108 -7.07 -12.08 -0.56
C GLU A 108 -7.16 -12.14 -2.09
N LYS A 109 -6.05 -11.95 -2.81
CA LYS A 109 -6.04 -12.02 -4.28
C LYS A 109 -6.38 -13.42 -4.82
N VAL A 110 -5.91 -14.49 -4.19
CA VAL A 110 -6.28 -15.86 -4.57
C VAL A 110 -7.77 -16.11 -4.32
N SER A 111 -8.31 -15.63 -3.21
CA SER A 111 -9.73 -15.79 -2.87
C SER A 111 -10.61 -15.01 -3.85
N ALA A 112 -10.24 -13.78 -4.19
CA ALA A 112 -10.92 -12.97 -5.19
C ALA A 112 -10.88 -13.61 -6.58
N ALA A 113 -9.74 -14.17 -7.00
CA ALA A 113 -9.61 -14.86 -8.29
C ALA A 113 -10.49 -16.13 -8.39
N LYS A 114 -10.73 -16.83 -7.27
CA LYS A 114 -11.64 -17.98 -7.23
C LYS A 114 -13.11 -17.58 -7.27
N ALA A 115 -13.48 -16.42 -6.74
CA ALA A 115 -14.87 -15.95 -6.71
C ALA A 115 -15.38 -15.46 -8.08
N VAL A 116 -14.48 -15.15 -9.02
CA VAL A 116 -14.81 -14.69 -10.39
C VAL A 116 -14.85 -15.86 -11.39
N ARG A 117 -14.60 -17.09 -10.94
CA ARG A 117 -14.60 -18.33 -11.73
C ARG A 117 -15.82 -19.18 -11.38
#